data_AF-A0A6P0RHZ5-F1
#
_entry.id   AF-A0A6P0RHZ5-F1
#
_cell.length_a   1.000
_cell.length_b   1.000
_cell.length_c   1.000
_cell.angle_alpha   90.00
_cell.angle_beta   90.00
_cell.angle_gamma   90.00
#
_symmetry.space_group_name_H-M   'P 1'
#
loop_
_entity.id
_entity.type
_entity.pdbx_description
1 polymer ?
#
loop_
_entity_poly.entity_id
_entity_poly.type
_entity_poly.pdbx_seq_one_letter_code
_entity_poly.pdbx_strand_id
1 'polypeptide(L)' 'MTTLTDIGQLITTDPHSNRPVITGTRTSVRRIAGLYNQGNNAEEIARRLNQLTITQIYAALTYYHANRLELTLAL' A
#
# COMPACT_ATOMS: atom_id res chain seq x y z
N MET A 1 -17.89 -1.70 -21.97
CA MET A 1 -17.32 -2.88 -21.30
C MET A 1 -17.05 -2.51 -19.86
N THR A 2 -17.64 -3.20 -18.89
CA THR A 2 -17.38 -3.00 -17.46
C THR A 2 -16.06 -3.68 -17.10
N THR A 3 -14.97 -2.92 -17.05
CA THR A 3 -13.70 -3.42 -16.52
C THR A 3 -13.81 -3.50 -15.00
N LEU A 4 -14.05 -4.69 -14.47
CA LEU A 4 -13.94 -4.92 -13.04
C LEU A 4 -12.47 -4.70 -12.64
N THR A 5 -12.22 -3.75 -11.74
CA THR A 5 -10.86 -3.53 -11.23
C THR A 5 -10.59 -4.56 -10.15
N ASP A 6 -9.64 -5.47 -10.40
CA ASP A 6 -9.18 -6.42 -9.39
C ASP A 6 -8.23 -5.72 -8.40
N ILE A 7 -8.80 -5.25 -7.29
CA ILE A 7 -8.06 -4.52 -6.24
C ILE A 7 -6.97 -5.42 -5.62
N GLY A 8 -7.15 -6.75 -5.64
CA GLY A 8 -6.18 -7.70 -5.09
C GLY A 8 -4.85 -7.72 -5.84
N GLN A 9 -4.84 -7.34 -7.13
CA GLN A 9 -3.62 -7.27 -7.94
C GLN A 9 -2.78 -6.01 -7.71
N LEU A 10 -3.26 -5.05 -6.90
CA LEU A 10 -2.54 -3.79 -6.65
C LEU A 10 -1.41 -3.94 -5.63
N ILE A 11 -1.39 -5.03 -4.85
CA ILE A 11 -0.35 -5.37 -3.89
C ILE A 11 0.30 -6.69 -4.30
N THR A 12 1.62 -6.70 -4.41
CA THR A 12 2.41 -7.91 -4.70
C THR A 12 3.51 -8.07 -3.67
N THR A 13 4.04 -9.28 -3.52
CA THR A 13 5.19 -9.55 -2.64
C THR A 13 6.47 -9.40 -3.44
N ASP A 14 7.36 -8.52 -2.98
CA ASP A 14 8.69 -8.38 -3.57
C ASP A 14 9.48 -9.69 -3.39
N PRO A 15 9.98 -10.32 -4.47
CA PRO A 15 10.63 -11.63 -4.39
C PRO A 15 11.96 -11.60 -3.65
N HIS A 16 12.62 -10.44 -3.56
CA HIS A 16 13.92 -10.31 -2.91
C HIS A 16 13.77 -10.06 -1.41
N SER A 17 12.81 -9.22 -1.02
CA SER A 17 12.63 -8.74 0.35
C SER A 17 11.54 -9.50 1.11
N ASN A 18 10.73 -10.33 0.43
CA ASN A 18 9.53 -10.97 0.97
C ASN A 18 8.59 -9.97 1.66
N ARG A 19 8.44 -8.78 1.07
CA ARG A 19 7.65 -7.69 1.65
C ARG A 19 6.54 -7.25 0.69
N PRO A 20 5.35 -6.89 1.20
CA PRO A 20 4.29 -6.37 0.37
C PRO A 20 4.65 -4.98 -0.18
N VAL A 21 4.57 -4.84 -1.50
CA VAL A 21 4.84 -3.62 -2.28
C VAL A 21 3.66 -3.32 -3.21
N ILE A 22 3.53 -2.07 -3.62
CA ILE A 22 2.55 -1.70 -4.65
C ILE A 22 3.02 -2.25 -5.99
N THR A 23 2.17 -3.02 -6.66
CA THR A 23 2.45 -3.61 -7.96
C THR A 23 2.89 -2.57 -8.97
N GLY A 24 3.96 -2.88 -9.71
CA GLY A 24 4.56 -1.95 -10.68
C GLY A 24 5.46 -0.88 -10.06
N THR A 25 5.69 -0.91 -8.74
CA THR A 25 6.56 0.04 -8.04
C THR A 25 7.46 -0.67 -7.03
N ARG A 26 8.43 0.06 -6.46
CA ARG A 26 9.23 -0.39 -5.30
C ARG A 26 8.74 0.18 -3.97
N THR A 27 7.54 0.78 -3.94
CA THR A 27 7.00 1.36 -2.71
C THR A 27 6.38 0.28 -1.85
N SER A 28 6.91 0.10 -0.64
CA SER A 28 6.38 -0.87 0.32
C SER A 28 5.07 -0.39 0.95
N VAL A 29 4.18 -1.33 1.24
CA VAL A 29 2.95 -1.05 2.02
C VAL A 29 3.31 -0.45 3.38
N ARG A 30 4.42 -0.90 3.98
CA ARG A 30 4.95 -0.34 5.24
C ARG A 30 5.23 1.15 5.16
N ARG A 31 5.76 1.66 4.04
CA ARG A 31 6.02 3.11 3.87
C ARG A 31 4.72 3.91 3.94
N ILE A 32 3.67 3.42 3.28
CA ILE A 32 2.34 4.06 3.25
C ILE A 32 1.70 3.98 4.64
N ALA A 33 1.75 2.81 5.29
CA ALA A 33 1.25 2.63 6.65
C ALA A 33 1.97 3.52 7.67
N GLY A 34 3.28 3.74 7.51
CA GLY A 34 4.06 4.65 8.35
C GLY A 34 3.56 6.10 8.25
N LEU A 35 3.30 6.60 7.04
CA LEU A 35 2.74 7.94 6.84
C LEU A 35 1.31 8.05 7.39
N TYR A 36 0.50 7.00 7.22
CA TYR A 36 -0.86 6.95 7.76
C TYR A 36 -0.86 6.99 9.29
N ASN A 37 0.02 6.21 9.93
CA ASN A 37 0.18 6.20 11.39
C ASN A 37 0.69 7.54 11.95
N GLN A 38 1.32 8.39 11.13
CA GLN A 38 1.69 9.77 11.48
C GLN A 38 0.52 10.76 11.36
N GLY A 39 -0.69 10.31 11.03
CA GLY A 39 -1.90 11.13 10.91
C GLY A 39 -2.18 11.67 9.51
N ASN A 40 -1.41 11.25 8.49
CA ASN A 40 -1.68 11.65 7.11
C ASN A 40 -2.85 10.84 6.53
N ASN A 41 -3.80 11.51 5.86
CA ASN A 41 -4.85 10.84 5.08
C ASN A 41 -4.32 10.38 3.71
N ALA A 42 -5.12 9.59 2.98
CA ALA A 42 -4.71 8.99 1.72
C ALA A 42 -4.36 10.03 0.64
N GLU A 43 -5.11 11.12 0.58
CA GLU A 43 -4.90 12.24 -0.34
C GLU A 43 -3.57 12.94 -0.08
N GLU A 44 -3.25 13.20 1.18
CA GLU A 44 -1.98 13.80 1.60
C GLU A 44 -0.80 12.88 1.32
N ILE A 45 -0.98 11.57 1.52
CA ILE A 45 0.03 10.56 1.15
C ILE A 45 0.24 10.53 -0.36
N ALA A 46 -0.83 10.59 -1.17
CA ALA A 46 -0.74 10.61 -2.62
C ALA A 46 0.00 11.86 -3.13
N ARG A 47 -0.21 13.03 -2.52
CA ARG A 47 0.56 14.25 -2.84
C ARG A 47 2.06 14.07 -2.56
N ARG A 48 2.42 13.42 -1.44
CA ARG A 48 3.82 13.14 -1.07
C ARG A 48 4.45 12.08 -1.96
N LEU A 49 3.68 11.08 -2.34
CA LEU A 49 4.09 9.96 -3.19
C LEU A 49 3.51 10.15 -4.60
N ASN A 50 3.93 11.21 -5.30
CA ASN A 50 3.36 11.62 -6.59
C ASN A 50 3.36 10.56 -7.71
N GLN A 51 4.12 9.48 -7.55
CA GLN A 51 4.17 8.33 -8.47
C GLN A 51 3.03 7.33 -8.22
N LEU A 52 2.29 7.46 -7.12
CA LEU A 52 1.22 6.55 -6.71
C LEU A 52 -0.14 7.21 -6.87
N THR A 53 -1.10 6.42 -7.34
CA THR A 53 -2.50 6.85 -7.40
C THR A 53 -3.17 6.69 -6.04
N ILE A 54 -4.22 7.47 -5.78
CA ILE A 54 -5.01 7.34 -4.56
C ILE A 54 -5.59 5.93 -4.39
N THR A 55 -5.93 5.26 -5.50
CA THR A 55 -6.40 3.87 -5.52
C THR A 55 -5.33 2.90 -4.99
N GLN A 56 -4.07 3.07 -5.40
CA GLN A 56 -2.95 2.27 -4.89
C GLN A 56 -2.71 2.54 -3.40
N ILE A 57 -2.85 3.79 -2.94
CA ILE A 57 -2.74 4.14 -1.52
C ILE A 57 -3.86 3.45 -0.72
N TYR A 58 -5.11 3.52 -1.15
CA TYR A 58 -6.20 2.84 -0.48
C TYR A 58 -6.03 1.33 -0.45
N ALA A 59 -5.62 0.70 -1.56
CA ALA A 59 -5.32 -0.73 -1.59
C ALA A 59 -4.24 -1.11 -0.56
N ALA A 60 -3.20 -0.29 -0.42
CA ALA A 60 -2.15 -0.49 0.58
C ALA A 60 -2.68 -0.38 2.02
N LEU A 61 -3.54 0.60 2.29
CA LEU A 61 -4.15 0.78 3.61
C LEU A 61 -5.12 -0.36 3.94
N THR A 62 -5.94 -0.79 2.99
CA THR A 62 -6.80 -1.97 3.13
C THR A 62 -5.96 -3.20 3.46
N TYR A 63 -4.88 -3.44 2.71
CA TYR A 63 -3.96 -4.55 3.00
C TYR A 63 -3.33 -4.42 4.40
N TYR A 64 -2.89 -3.22 4.78
CA TYR A 64 -2.32 -2.96 6.10
C TYR A 64 -3.32 -3.26 7.23
N HIS A 65 -4.58 -2.85 7.09
CA HIS A 65 -5.60 -3.13 8.09
C HIS A 65 -5.97 -4.61 8.16
N ALA A 66 -6.02 -5.30 7.01
CA ALA A 66 -6.31 -6.73 6.94
C ALA A 66 -5.17 -7.60 7.53
N ASN A 67 -3.91 -7.16 7.38
CA ASN A 67 -2.71 -7.93 7.76
C ASN A 67 -1.91 -7.26 8.89
N ARG A 68 -2.57 -6.42 9.70
CA ARG A 68 -1.92 -5.54 10.68
C ARG A 68 -1.09 -6.32 11.71
N LEU A 69 -1.55 -7.50 12.13
CA LEU A 69 -0.83 -8.35 13.09
C LEU A 69 0.53 -8.82 12.54
N GLU A 70 0.60 -9.16 11.25
CA GLU A 70 1.84 -9.61 10.59
C GLU A 70 2.82 -8.45 10.38
N LEU A 71 2.32 -7.26 10.05
CA LEU A 71 3.14 -6.09 9.79
C LEU A 71 3.66 -5.40 11.07
N THR A 72 2.90 -5.48 12.18
CA THR A 72 3.25 -4.83 13.46
C THR A 72 4.31 -5.63 14.23
N LEU A 73 4.42 -6.95 14.02
CA LEU A 73 5.41 -7.80 14.70
C LEU A 73 6.86 -7.63 14.16
N ALA A 74 7.03 -6.88 13.07
CA ALA A 74 8.33 -6.59 12.46
C ALA A 74 8.74 -5.10 12.61
N LEU A 75 8.28 -4.51 13.73
CA LEU A 75 8.75 -3.26 14.35
C LEU A 75 9.70 -3.60 15.49
#